data_AF-A0A2S7VYG5-F1
#
_entry.id   AF-A0A2S7VYG5-F1
#
_cell.length_a   1.000
_cell.length_b   1.000
_cell.length_c   1.000
_cell.angle_alpha   90.00
_cell.angle_beta   90.00
_cell.angle_gamma   90.00
#
_symmetry.space_group_name_H-M   'P 1'
#
loop_
_entity.id
_entity.type
_entity.pdbx_description
1 polymer ?
#
loop_
_entity_poly.entity_id
_entity_poly.type
_entity_poly.pdbx_seq_one_letter_code
_entity_poly.pdbx_strand_id
1 'polypeptide(L)'
;MKKVLLLLALSSVSVFAHAAPAKHSEQMLAQVDSITVYSGDNVDSQKQAVKTINKALVPSFDKCAVYLPKGASKASTTITLSRDADGKMSLDCVGQ
;
A
#
# COMPACT_ATOMS: atom_id res chain seq x y z
N MET A 1 -77.10 -5.72 6.41
CA MET A 1 -76.78 -6.82 5.49
C MET A 1 -75.75 -6.36 4.47
N LYS A 2 -74.74 -7.21 4.21
CA LYS A 2 -73.79 -7.24 3.06
C LYS A 2 -72.79 -6.08 2.97
N LYS A 3 -71.49 -6.38 3.23
CA LYS A 3 -70.42 -6.64 2.22
C LYS A 3 -69.61 -5.33 2.03
N VAL A 4 -68.29 -5.23 2.07
CA VAL A 4 -67.16 -6.14 1.80
C VAL A 4 -65.96 -5.58 2.59
N LEU A 5 -65.27 -6.39 3.38
CA LEU A 5 -63.93 -6.04 3.87
C LEU A 5 -62.94 -6.41 2.76
N LEU A 6 -62.43 -5.43 2.02
CA LEU A 6 -61.38 -5.62 1.03
C LEU A 6 -60.02 -5.71 1.75
N LEU A 7 -59.56 -6.93 1.94
CA LEU A 7 -58.21 -7.26 2.36
C LEU A 7 -57.23 -6.87 1.25
N LEU A 8 -56.60 -5.70 1.38
CA LEU A 8 -55.38 -5.39 0.65
C LEU A 8 -54.22 -6.16 1.30
N ALA A 9 -54.01 -7.39 0.84
CA ALA A 9 -52.73 -8.06 1.01
C ALA A 9 -51.72 -7.35 0.08
N LEU A 10 -51.13 -6.25 0.55
CA LEU A 10 -49.88 -5.77 -0.02
C LEU A 10 -48.83 -6.82 0.32
N SER A 11 -48.62 -7.76 -0.61
CA SER A 11 -47.42 -8.57 -0.65
C SER A 11 -46.24 -7.64 -0.89
N SER A 12 -45.71 -7.07 0.20
CA SER A 12 -44.42 -6.40 0.22
C SER A 12 -43.38 -7.47 -0.10
N VAL A 13 -43.05 -7.60 -1.39
CA VAL A 13 -41.84 -8.30 -1.82
C VAL A 13 -40.70 -7.42 -1.35
N SER A 14 -40.26 -7.63 -0.12
CA SER A 14 -39.00 -7.10 0.38
C SER A 14 -37.89 -7.79 -0.40
N VAL A 15 -37.55 -7.21 -1.55
CA VAL A 15 -36.29 -7.48 -2.22
C VAL A 15 -35.22 -6.96 -1.28
N PHE A 16 -34.74 -7.82 -0.38
CA PHE A 16 -33.48 -7.60 0.29
C PHE A 16 -32.42 -7.65 -0.81
N ALA A 17 -32.13 -6.48 -1.41
CA ALA A 17 -30.89 -6.26 -2.11
C ALA A 17 -29.80 -6.53 -1.06
N HIS A 18 -29.27 -7.76 -1.07
CA HIS A 18 -28.08 -8.07 -0.32
C HIS A 18 -26.98 -7.27 -1.00
N ALA A 19 -26.77 -6.04 -0.54
CA ALA A 19 -25.57 -5.30 -0.85
C ALA A 19 -24.43 -6.27 -0.53
N ALA A 20 -23.70 -6.68 -1.56
CA ALA A 20 -22.54 -7.54 -1.39
C ALA A 20 -21.72 -6.92 -0.25
N PRO A 21 -21.32 -7.71 0.77
CA PRO A 21 -20.57 -7.16 1.89
C PRO A 21 -19.43 -6.37 1.29
N ALA A 22 -19.40 -5.06 1.58
CA ALA A 22 -18.34 -4.20 1.08
C ALA A 22 -17.04 -4.89 1.46
N LYS A 23 -16.24 -5.32 0.47
CA LYS A 23 -14.93 -5.92 0.74
C LYS A 23 -14.22 -4.93 1.64
N HIS A 24 -14.10 -5.28 2.92
CA HIS A 24 -13.44 -4.40 3.87
C HIS A 24 -12.02 -4.23 3.35
N SER A 25 -11.74 -3.04 2.84
CA SER A 25 -10.41 -2.67 2.34
C SER A 25 -9.56 -2.46 3.58
N GLU A 26 -9.13 -3.56 4.19
CA GLU A 26 -8.30 -3.55 5.37
C GLU A 26 -7.05 -2.71 5.14
N GLN A 27 -6.52 -2.19 6.23
CA GLN A 27 -5.25 -1.48 6.20
C GLN A 27 -4.13 -2.44 5.78
N MET A 28 -3.21 -1.97 4.95
CA MET A 28 -2.06 -2.76 4.49
C MET A 28 -0.76 -2.02 4.76
N LEU A 29 0.31 -2.77 5.03
CA LEU A 29 1.67 -2.26 5.19
C LEU A 29 2.59 -3.05 4.26
N ALA A 30 3.33 -2.34 3.40
CA ALA A 30 4.43 -2.91 2.63
C ALA A 30 5.75 -2.33 3.15
N GLN A 31 6.69 -3.19 3.52
CA GLN A 31 8.02 -2.80 3.99
C GLN A 31 9.07 -3.11 2.93
N VAL A 32 10.06 -2.24 2.78
CA VAL A 32 11.25 -2.52 1.98
C VAL A 32 12.24 -3.30 2.84
N ASP A 33 12.60 -4.52 2.42
CA ASP A 33 13.55 -5.37 3.16
C ASP A 33 15.01 -4.97 2.89
N SER A 34 15.34 -4.72 1.63
CA SER A 34 16.67 -4.28 1.22
C SER A 34 16.64 -3.50 -0.10
N ILE A 35 17.65 -2.66 -0.30
CA ILE A 35 17.94 -1.94 -1.54
C ILE A 35 19.36 -2.29 -1.97
N THR A 36 19.49 -2.84 -3.17
CA THR A 36 20.79 -3.18 -3.76
C THR A 36 21.22 -2.06 -4.72
N VAL A 37 22.40 -1.51 -4.49
CA VAL A 37 22.96 -0.40 -5.26
C VAL A 37 24.07 -0.92 -6.16
N TYR A 38 23.95 -0.63 -7.45
CA TYR A 38 24.94 -0.89 -8.49
C TYR A 38 25.53 0.44 -8.96
N SER A 39 26.80 0.44 -9.41
CA SER A 39 27.45 1.67 -9.89
C SER A 39 28.55 1.36 -10.91
N GLY A 40 28.50 2.01 -12.06
CA GLY A 40 29.49 1.89 -13.13
C GLY A 40 28.89 2.33 -14.46
N ASP A 41 29.65 2.17 -15.54
CA ASP A 41 29.24 2.63 -16.89
C ASP A 41 28.03 1.85 -17.44
N ASN A 42 27.83 0.61 -17.00
CA ASN A 42 26.68 -0.22 -17.36
C ASN A 42 26.15 -1.00 -16.15
N VAL A 43 25.26 -0.37 -15.38
CA VAL A 43 24.65 -0.94 -14.17
C VAL A 43 23.80 -2.18 -14.45
N ASP A 44 23.20 -2.29 -15.63
CA ASP A 44 22.32 -3.43 -15.98
C ASP A 44 23.11 -4.73 -16.16
N SER A 45 24.40 -4.63 -16.47
CA SER A 45 25.30 -5.76 -16.66
C SER A 45 26.09 -6.15 -15.41
N GLN A 46 25.99 -5.36 -14.33
CA GLN A 46 26.77 -5.61 -13.12
C GLN A 46 26.20 -6.78 -12.32
N LYS A 47 27.06 -7.76 -12.06
CA LYS A 47 26.73 -8.94 -11.24
C LYS A 47 27.01 -8.74 -9.76
N GLN A 48 27.85 -7.76 -9.41
CA GLN A 48 28.23 -7.46 -8.04
C GLN A 48 27.66 -6.11 -7.63
N ALA A 49 26.91 -6.13 -6.53
CA ALA A 49 26.43 -4.92 -5.90
C ALA A 49 27.61 -4.16 -5.30
N VAL A 50 27.60 -2.85 -5.49
CA VAL A 50 28.55 -1.94 -4.82
C VAL A 50 28.18 -1.80 -3.35
N LYS A 51 26.87 -1.82 -3.04
CA LYS A 51 26.38 -1.75 -1.67
C LYS A 51 25.00 -2.40 -1.57
N THR A 52 24.72 -3.06 -0.45
CA THR A 52 23.35 -3.40 -0.04
C THR A 52 22.99 -2.53 1.15
N ILE A 53 21.82 -1.91 1.12
CA ILE A 53 21.25 -1.10 2.20
C ILE A 53 20.09 -1.88 2.79
N ASN A 54 20.07 -2.06 4.10
CA ASN A 54 19.02 -2.76 4.83
C ASN A 54 18.96 -2.26 6.28
N LYS A 55 18.02 -2.79 7.06
CA LYS A 55 17.83 -2.45 8.48
C LYS A 55 19.05 -2.68 9.38
N ALA A 56 19.98 -3.55 9.00
CA ALA A 56 21.20 -3.79 9.80
C ALA A 56 22.26 -2.69 9.58
N LEU A 57 22.20 -2.00 8.44
CA LEU A 57 23.22 -1.02 8.02
C LEU A 57 22.74 0.43 8.13
N VAL A 58 21.43 0.67 8.08
CA VAL A 58 20.82 2.00 8.19
C VAL A 58 19.74 1.98 9.28
N PRO A 59 19.96 2.70 10.40
CA PRO A 59 18.93 2.89 11.40
C PRO A 59 17.68 3.53 10.79
N SER A 60 16.48 3.14 11.23
CA SER A 60 15.20 3.62 10.68
C SER A 60 14.88 3.19 9.24
N PHE A 61 15.60 2.24 8.63
CA PHE A 61 15.26 1.70 7.31
C PHE A 61 13.88 1.02 7.28
N ASP A 62 13.42 0.49 8.41
CA ASP A 62 12.06 0.00 8.62
C ASP A 62 10.98 1.09 8.41
N LYS A 63 11.35 2.37 8.47
CA LYS A 63 10.48 3.50 8.09
C LYS A 63 10.35 3.69 6.58
N CYS A 64 11.18 3.02 5.76
CA CYS A 64 10.95 2.85 4.34
C CYS A 64 9.79 1.87 4.10
N ALA A 65 8.58 2.32 4.42
CA ALA A 65 7.37 1.52 4.31
C ALA A 65 6.25 2.33 3.66
N VAL A 66 5.37 1.64 2.96
CA VAL A 66 4.15 2.20 2.38
C VAL A 66 2.97 1.71 3.20
N TYR A 67 2.32 2.64 3.89
CA TYR A 67 1.11 2.38 4.63
C TYR A 67 -0.10 2.73 3.76
N LEU A 68 -0.97 1.76 3.49
CA LEU A 68 -2.24 1.96 2.80
C LEU A 68 -3.37 2.05 3.84
N PRO A 69 -3.93 3.25 4.09
CA PRO A 69 -5.03 3.41 5.02
C PRO A 69 -6.28 2.65 4.58
N LYS A 70 -7.10 2.26 5.56
CA LYS A 70 -8.41 1.63 5.30
C LYS A 70 -9.24 2.46 4.32
N GLY A 71 -9.71 1.83 3.26
CA GLY A 71 -10.56 2.49 2.24
C GLY A 71 -9.82 3.38 1.25
N ALA A 72 -8.51 3.59 1.37
CA ALA A 72 -7.71 4.21 0.33
C ALA A 72 -7.49 3.23 -0.83
N SER A 73 -7.44 3.74 -2.06
CA SER A 73 -7.15 2.94 -3.26
C SER A 73 -5.66 2.86 -3.59
N LYS A 74 -4.84 3.75 -3.03
CA LYS A 74 -3.40 3.84 -3.28
C LYS A 74 -2.67 4.49 -2.12
N ALA A 75 -1.41 4.11 -1.97
CA ALA A 75 -0.42 4.76 -1.12
C ALA A 75 0.95 4.68 -1.81
N SER A 76 1.83 5.62 -1.50
CA SER A 76 3.17 5.71 -2.08
C SER A 76 4.14 6.33 -1.09
N THR A 77 5.40 5.93 -1.16
CA THR A 77 6.52 6.57 -0.47
C THR A 77 7.58 6.96 -1.49
N THR A 78 8.40 7.96 -1.16
CA THR A 78 9.53 8.37 -1.98
C THR A 78 10.81 7.94 -1.29
N ILE A 79 11.64 7.20 -2.04
CA ILE A 79 12.99 6.82 -1.63
C ILE A 79 13.96 7.76 -2.35
N THR A 80 14.69 8.57 -1.60
CA THR A 80 15.70 9.48 -2.12
C THR A 80 17.08 8.87 -1.92
N LEU A 81 17.82 8.74 -3.02
CA LEU A 81 19.23 8.35 -3.00
C LEU A 81 20.08 9.58 -3.25
N SER A 82 20.93 9.92 -2.29
CA SER A 82 21.81 11.08 -2.37
C SER A 82 23.27 10.65 -2.35
N ARG A 83 24.11 11.41 -3.04
CA ARG A 83 25.57 11.27 -3.01
C ARG A 83 26.15 12.61 -2.57
N ASP A 84 26.95 12.59 -1.52
CA ASP A 84 27.66 13.79 -1.08
C ASP A 84 28.92 14.07 -1.93
N ALA A 85 29.60 15.18 -1.64
CA ALA A 85 30.80 15.59 -2.35
C ALA A 85 31.97 14.60 -2.21
N ASP A 86 31.99 13.80 -1.13
CA ASP A 86 32.99 12.75 -0.88
C ASP A 86 32.63 11.42 -1.56
N GLY A 87 31.50 11.38 -2.29
CA GLY A 87 31.00 10.18 -2.96
C GLY A 87 30.30 9.19 -2.03
N LYS A 88 30.03 9.54 -0.77
CA LYS A 88 29.29 8.67 0.15
C LYS A 88 27.81 8.71 -0.22
N MET A 89 27.21 7.53 -0.21
CA MET A 89 25.80 7.33 -0.53
C MET A 89 24.97 7.35 0.76
N SER A 90 23.90 8.15 0.78
CA SER A 90 22.86 8.15 1.81
C SER A 90 21.49 7.84 1.18
N LEU A 91 20.61 7.26 1.99
CA LEU A 91 19.26 6.90 1.60
C LEU A 91 18.29 7.47 2.62
N ASP A 92 17.27 8.16 2.13
CA ASP A 92 16.21 8.74 2.94
C ASP A 92 14.86 8.27 2.41
N CYS A 93 13.97 7.94 3.33
CA CYS A 93 12.60 7.54 3.02
C CYS A 93 11.67 8.52 3.70
N VAL A 94 11.08 9.41 2.89
CA VAL A 94 10.09 10.35 3.39
C VAL A 94 8.76 9.61 3.45
N GLY A 95 8.51 8.99 4.60
CA GLY A 95 7.16 8.65 5.05
C GLY A 95 6.58 9.87 5.77
N GLN A 96 5.37 10.28 5.40
CA GLN A 96 4.60 11.36 6.02
C GLN A 96 4.60 11.32 7.56
#